data_AF-A0A3A3ZEN8-F1
#
_entry.id   AF-A0A3A3ZEN8-F1
#
_cell.length_a   1.000
_cell.length_b   1.000
_cell.length_c   1.000
_cell.angle_alpha   90.00
_cell.angle_beta   90.00
_cell.angle_gamma   90.00
#
_symmetry.space_group_name_H-M   'P 1'
#
loop_
_entity.id
_entity.type
_entity.pdbx_description
1 polymer ?
#
loop_
_entity_poly.entity_id
_entity_poly.type
_entity_poly.pdbx_seq_one_letter_code
_entity_poly.pdbx_strand_id
1 'polypeptide(L)'
;MQRRLPSRDALRRRVLGLLPARLPVEGVRRPAGAVLDRQRLRDGWVPEGLQQRISHGDEPRMLIVHVPKTGGTSLRAMIRDHVPREETFLSTGNHNWTDRSISSLKGYRLFSGHNFLEPLYLFPRDRWVTVLPVREPMAWWRSYYKYTRQEVVRRGLQHPMAEMTFGEWVDSVDDEDLSNPQTSWMFARMRIMFDGGLTPTGRIASTGASLKDRPRDVLDVLDRFLDRVTVLGTTDDLQALYLNTCHVMGWEPLHTESRRDNPTRTKADTTLTAEQRQRLRQANRIDRYLYERAAEASARLTAARLAGRPAGGAGRVGEAEHVDLRAGTAPLIDEEDDAAEAPDATGAAGVTDATDGSSTSRGA
;
A
#
# COMPACT_ATOMS: atom_id res chain seq x y z
N MET A 1 29.70 2.64 12.08
CA MET A 1 29.78 2.31 10.63
C MET A 1 28.52 2.81 9.94
N GLN A 2 28.65 3.70 8.96
CA GLN A 2 27.51 4.25 8.21
C GLN A 2 27.14 3.27 7.08
N ARG A 3 25.85 2.93 6.97
CA ARG A 3 25.35 2.08 5.90
C ARG A 3 24.87 3.00 4.77
N ARG A 4 25.65 3.12 3.68
CA ARG A 4 25.15 3.79 2.46
C ARG A 4 23.90 3.06 1.98
N LEU A 5 22.82 3.80 1.75
CA LEU A 5 21.63 3.25 1.11
C LEU A 5 21.96 2.90 -0.34
N PRO A 6 21.50 1.74 -0.85
CA PRO A 6 21.68 1.37 -2.25
C PRO A 6 20.92 2.33 -3.17
N SER A 7 21.48 2.61 -4.36
CA SER A 7 20.77 3.40 -5.38
C SER A 7 19.53 2.69 -5.91
N ARG A 8 18.60 3.44 -6.52
CA ARG A 8 17.41 2.89 -7.19
C ARG A 8 17.78 1.74 -8.14
N ASP A 9 18.77 1.92 -9.00
CA ASP A 9 19.21 0.87 -9.92
C ASP A 9 19.79 -0.36 -9.22
N ALA A 10 20.50 -0.16 -8.11
CA ALA A 10 21.01 -1.27 -7.30
C ALA A 10 19.86 -2.07 -6.66
N LEU A 11 18.82 -1.38 -6.15
CA LEU A 11 17.61 -2.01 -5.64
C LEU A 11 16.88 -2.80 -6.72
N ARG A 12 16.70 -2.20 -7.92
CA ARG A 12 16.06 -2.88 -9.05
C ARG A 12 16.83 -4.12 -9.48
N ARG A 13 18.16 -4.03 -9.62
CA ARG A 13 19.02 -5.18 -9.93
C ARG A 13 18.91 -6.28 -8.88
N ARG A 14 18.79 -5.94 -7.60
CA ARG A 14 18.59 -6.92 -6.52
C ARG A 14 17.27 -7.66 -6.65
N VAL A 15 16.18 -6.97 -6.98
CA VAL A 15 14.85 -7.60 -7.17
C VAL A 15 14.83 -8.48 -8.42
N LEU A 16 15.39 -7.98 -9.53
CA LEU A 16 15.37 -8.66 -10.83
C LEU A 16 16.42 -9.77 -10.94
N GLY A 17 17.59 -9.62 -10.32
CA GLY A 17 18.67 -10.61 -10.34
C GLY A 17 18.37 -11.88 -9.55
N LEU A 18 17.31 -11.88 -8.75
CA LEU A 18 16.78 -13.07 -8.06
C LEU A 18 15.79 -13.87 -8.92
N LEU A 19 15.54 -13.44 -10.16
CA LEU A 19 14.73 -14.20 -11.10
C LEU A 19 15.58 -15.27 -11.77
N PRO A 20 15.13 -16.53 -11.84
CA PRO A 20 15.77 -17.50 -12.71
C PRO A 20 15.77 -16.94 -14.14
N ALA A 21 16.89 -17.11 -14.86
CA ALA A 21 16.95 -16.77 -16.27
C ALA A 21 15.78 -17.46 -16.98
N ARG A 22 14.89 -16.69 -17.61
CA ARG A 22 13.73 -17.26 -18.29
C ARG A 22 14.22 -18.12 -19.44
N LEU A 23 13.98 -19.43 -19.35
CA LEU A 23 13.97 -20.27 -20.53
C LEU A 23 12.88 -19.72 -21.47
N PRO A 24 13.17 -19.54 -22.77
CA PRO A 24 12.14 -19.13 -23.72
C PRO A 24 11.03 -20.17 -23.71
N VAL A 25 9.82 -19.77 -23.29
CA VAL A 25 8.64 -20.62 -23.37
C VAL A 25 8.16 -20.57 -24.82
N GLU A 26 8.60 -21.54 -25.63
CA GLU A 26 8.08 -21.73 -26.99
C GLU A 26 6.59 -22.11 -26.93
N GLY A 27 5.76 -21.47 -27.76
CA GLY A 27 4.36 -21.88 -27.97
C GLY A 27 3.28 -21.05 -27.26
N VAL A 28 3.60 -20.21 -26.28
CA VAL A 28 2.62 -19.25 -25.73
C VAL A 28 2.60 -17.99 -26.61
N ARG A 29 1.60 -17.88 -27.50
CA ARG A 29 1.30 -16.62 -28.21
C ARG A 29 1.21 -15.49 -27.19
N ARG A 30 2.15 -14.54 -27.19
CA ARG A 30 2.19 -13.38 -26.28
C ARG A 30 0.95 -12.50 -26.48
N PRO A 31 -0.04 -12.42 -25.56
CA PRO A 31 -1.13 -11.46 -25.70
C PRO A 31 -0.94 -10.23 -24.77
N ALA A 32 -0.04 -10.29 -23.78
CA ALA A 32 -0.02 -9.29 -22.71
C ALA A 32 1.20 -8.35 -22.73
N GLY A 33 2.32 -8.73 -23.36
CA GLY A 33 3.57 -7.96 -23.38
C GLY A 33 3.38 -6.51 -23.82
N ALA A 34 2.82 -6.35 -25.02
CA ALA A 34 2.60 -5.05 -25.67
C ALA A 34 1.56 -4.15 -24.96
N VAL A 35 0.79 -4.68 -24.01
CA VAL A 35 -0.23 -3.91 -23.28
C VAL A 35 0.40 -3.07 -22.18
N LEU A 36 1.52 -3.50 -21.57
CA LEU A 36 2.16 -2.73 -20.48
C LEU A 36 3.14 -1.69 -20.97
N ASP A 37 3.82 -1.93 -22.09
CA ASP A 37 4.65 -0.92 -22.75
C ASP A 37 3.82 0.29 -23.22
N ARG A 38 2.51 0.09 -23.40
CA ARG A 38 1.52 1.12 -23.71
C ARG A 38 0.80 1.70 -22.49
N GLN A 39 1.04 1.17 -21.29
CA GLN A 39 0.53 1.76 -20.06
C GLN A 39 1.29 3.06 -19.77
N ARG A 40 0.70 4.14 -20.24
CA ARG A 40 1.00 5.48 -19.78
C ARG A 40 0.06 5.76 -18.61
N LEU A 41 0.59 6.36 -17.54
CA LEU A 41 -0.26 7.19 -16.71
C LEU A 41 -0.94 8.16 -17.67
N ARG A 42 -2.28 8.23 -17.68
CA ARG A 42 -2.98 9.17 -18.57
C ARG A 42 -2.35 10.57 -18.42
N ASP A 43 -1.89 11.15 -19.53
CA ASP A 43 -1.32 12.50 -19.53
C ASP A 43 -2.40 13.47 -19.06
N GLY A 44 -2.14 14.14 -17.93
CA GLY A 44 -3.21 14.77 -17.16
C GLY A 44 -4.10 13.71 -16.56
N TRP A 45 -4.09 13.57 -15.23
CA TRP A 45 -4.89 12.57 -14.51
C TRP A 45 -6.39 12.71 -14.73
N VAL A 46 -6.84 13.71 -15.49
CA VAL A 46 -8.23 14.00 -15.73
C VAL A 46 -8.47 14.18 -17.23
N PRO A 47 -9.32 13.35 -17.85
CA PRO A 47 -9.79 13.56 -19.22
C PRO A 47 -10.19 15.02 -19.43
N GLU A 48 -9.91 15.59 -20.59
CA GLU A 48 -10.14 17.02 -20.86
C GLU A 48 -11.58 17.47 -20.53
N GLY A 49 -12.58 16.60 -20.77
CA GLY A 49 -13.98 16.84 -20.38
C GLY A 49 -14.27 16.83 -18.87
N LEU A 50 -13.37 16.28 -18.05
CA LEU A 50 -13.41 16.31 -16.58
C LEU A 50 -12.53 17.45 -16.00
N GLN A 51 -11.69 18.10 -16.82
CA GLN A 51 -10.83 19.20 -16.38
C GLN A 51 -11.60 20.47 -16.05
N GLN A 52 -12.86 20.61 -16.48
CA GLN A 52 -13.73 21.74 -16.14
C GLN A 52 -14.24 21.74 -14.69
N ARG A 53 -13.75 20.83 -13.84
CA ARG A 53 -14.16 20.74 -12.44
C ARG A 53 -13.49 21.80 -11.57
N ILE A 54 -14.23 22.16 -10.54
CA ILE A 54 -14.11 23.36 -9.73
C ILE A 54 -12.87 23.28 -8.84
N SER A 55 -12.01 24.29 -8.90
CA SER A 55 -10.97 24.54 -7.89
C SER A 55 -11.58 25.38 -6.78
N HIS A 56 -11.28 25.06 -5.53
CA HIS A 56 -11.66 25.89 -4.39
C HIS A 56 -10.57 25.91 -3.33
N GLY A 57 -10.22 27.13 -2.91
CA GLY A 57 -9.29 27.41 -1.82
C GLY A 57 -7.83 27.40 -2.26
N ASP A 58 -7.04 28.28 -1.66
CA ASP A 58 -5.57 28.28 -1.81
C ASP A 58 -4.91 27.14 -1.01
N GLU A 59 -5.67 26.51 -0.11
CA GLU A 59 -5.17 25.47 0.78
C GLU A 59 -5.10 24.09 0.12
N PRO A 60 -4.03 23.32 0.36
CA PRO A 60 -3.90 21.98 -0.19
C PRO A 60 -4.89 21.00 0.43
N ARG A 61 -5.41 20.08 -0.40
CA ARG A 61 -6.09 18.86 0.06
C ARG A 61 -5.09 17.76 0.35
N MET A 62 -5.45 16.87 1.26
CA MET A 62 -4.67 15.71 1.62
C MET A 62 -5.39 14.41 1.25
N LEU A 63 -4.65 13.46 0.67
CA LEU A 63 -5.09 12.09 0.47
C LEU A 63 -4.13 11.13 1.17
N ILE A 64 -4.63 10.39 2.15
CA ILE A 64 -3.90 9.27 2.74
C ILE A 64 -4.23 8.02 1.92
N VAL A 65 -3.25 7.55 1.13
CA VAL A 65 -3.36 6.32 0.35
C VAL A 65 -3.22 5.14 1.32
N HIS A 66 -4.35 4.70 1.86
CA HIS A 66 -4.36 3.74 2.95
C HIS A 66 -4.20 2.30 2.45
N VAL A 67 -2.97 1.79 2.52
CA VAL A 67 -2.70 0.36 2.42
C VAL A 67 -3.04 -0.31 3.76
N PRO A 68 -3.79 -1.43 3.80
CA PRO A 68 -4.11 -2.10 5.04
C PRO A 68 -2.86 -2.45 5.86
N LYS A 69 -2.97 -2.41 7.19
CA LYS A 69 -1.91 -2.84 8.13
C LYS A 69 -0.59 -2.04 8.06
N THR A 70 -0.57 -0.87 7.43
CA THR A 70 0.62 0.02 7.38
C THR A 70 0.56 1.16 8.40
N GLY A 71 -0.26 1.05 9.45
CA GLY A 71 -0.36 2.09 10.50
C GLY A 71 -1.21 3.29 10.11
N GLY A 72 -2.00 3.19 9.03
CA GLY A 72 -2.84 4.31 8.59
C GLY A 72 -3.90 4.76 9.60
N THR A 73 -4.42 3.88 10.47
CA THR A 73 -5.33 4.29 11.55
C THR A 73 -4.66 5.27 12.51
N SER A 74 -3.46 4.91 12.99
CA SER A 74 -2.63 5.73 13.87
C SER A 74 -2.21 7.05 13.22
N LEU A 75 -1.75 6.99 11.96
CA LEU A 75 -1.40 8.19 11.19
C LEU A 75 -2.60 9.12 11.03
N ARG A 76 -3.77 8.58 10.68
CA ARG A 76 -5.01 9.34 10.52
C ARG A 76 -5.41 10.01 11.83
N ALA A 77 -5.29 9.33 12.96
CA ALA A 77 -5.62 9.91 14.26
C ALA A 77 -4.71 11.08 14.64
N MET A 78 -3.43 11.03 14.27
CA MET A 78 -2.51 12.16 14.43
C MET A 78 -2.82 13.32 13.46
N ILE A 79 -3.24 13.00 12.24
CA ILE A 79 -3.56 14.02 11.22
C ILE A 79 -4.91 14.70 11.49
N ARG A 80 -5.88 13.98 12.04
CA ARG A 80 -7.25 14.49 12.30
C ARG A 80 -7.25 15.70 13.23
N ASP A 81 -6.25 15.84 14.11
CA ASP A 81 -6.18 16.98 15.02
C ASP A 81 -5.81 18.30 14.28
N HIS A 82 -5.41 18.22 13.00
CA HIS A 82 -5.14 19.38 12.12
C HIS A 82 -6.29 19.76 11.19
N VAL A 83 -7.28 18.90 11.01
CA VAL A 83 -8.35 19.09 10.03
C VAL A 83 -9.71 18.90 10.71
N PRO A 84 -10.63 19.88 10.66
CA PRO A 84 -11.94 19.74 11.25
C PRO A 84 -12.65 18.45 10.79
N ARG A 85 -13.46 17.87 11.69
CA ARG A 85 -14.09 16.56 11.44
C ARG A 85 -15.03 16.62 10.23
N GLU A 86 -15.74 17.73 10.08
CA GLU A 86 -16.64 18.06 8.97
C GLU A 86 -15.91 18.21 7.62
N GLU A 87 -14.62 18.51 7.64
CA GLU A 87 -13.74 18.58 6.46
C GLU A 87 -12.97 17.27 6.23
N THR A 88 -13.26 16.22 7.01
CA THR A 88 -12.64 14.90 6.85
C THR A 88 -13.60 13.92 6.18
N PHE A 89 -13.25 13.47 4.97
CA PHE A 89 -13.88 12.33 4.33
C PHE A 89 -13.17 11.04 4.71
N LEU A 90 -13.91 10.15 5.36
CA LEU A 90 -13.45 8.81 5.70
C LEU A 90 -14.29 7.75 4.97
N SER A 91 -13.67 6.94 4.12
CA SER A 91 -14.33 5.67 3.74
C SER A 91 -13.98 4.55 4.67
N THR A 92 -15.03 4.04 5.27
CA THR A 92 -15.10 2.75 5.95
C THR A 92 -16.23 1.96 5.32
N GLY A 93 -15.96 0.70 4.93
CA GLY A 93 -16.96 -0.26 4.45
C GLY A 93 -17.99 0.32 3.46
N ASN A 94 -19.18 0.64 3.99
CA ASN A 94 -20.38 1.13 3.28
C ASN A 94 -20.32 2.59 2.82
N HIS A 95 -19.35 3.38 3.27
CA HIS A 95 -19.21 4.77 2.84
C HIS A 95 -18.37 4.79 1.57
N ASN A 96 -18.94 4.33 0.46
CA ASN A 96 -18.26 4.35 -0.81
C ASN A 96 -18.33 5.78 -1.38
N TRP A 97 -17.19 6.32 -1.80
CA TRP A 97 -17.14 7.63 -2.45
C TRP A 97 -18.04 7.69 -3.71
N THR A 98 -18.33 6.53 -4.31
CA THR A 98 -19.26 6.38 -5.44
C THR A 98 -20.68 6.82 -5.12
N ASP A 99 -21.07 6.81 -3.86
CA ASP A 99 -22.44 7.11 -3.43
C ASP A 99 -22.61 8.60 -3.09
N ARG A 100 -21.54 9.39 -3.26
CA ARG A 100 -21.51 10.82 -2.96
C ARG A 100 -21.43 11.63 -4.24
N SER A 101 -22.20 12.71 -4.31
CA SER A 101 -22.08 13.68 -5.40
C SER A 101 -20.76 14.44 -5.27
N ILE A 102 -20.16 14.84 -6.40
CA ILE A 102 -18.94 15.67 -6.40
C ILE A 102 -19.14 16.93 -5.57
N SER A 103 -20.33 17.54 -5.63
CA SER A 103 -20.65 18.73 -4.84
C SER A 103 -20.56 18.47 -3.34
N SER A 104 -20.99 17.31 -2.86
CA SER A 104 -20.86 16.94 -1.45
C SER A 104 -19.40 16.68 -1.05
N LEU A 105 -18.58 16.19 -1.99
CA LEU A 105 -17.16 15.91 -1.73
C LEU A 105 -16.27 17.16 -1.70
N LYS A 106 -16.75 18.29 -2.24
CA LYS A 106 -15.99 19.55 -2.30
C LYS A 106 -15.60 20.08 -0.93
N GLY A 107 -16.43 19.88 0.10
CA GLY A 107 -16.19 20.41 1.44
C GLY A 107 -15.07 19.72 2.21
N TYR A 108 -14.54 18.58 1.73
CA TYR A 108 -13.53 17.83 2.45
C TYR A 108 -12.10 18.24 2.08
N ARG A 109 -11.25 18.47 3.08
CA ARG A 109 -9.81 18.73 2.91
C ARG A 109 -8.95 17.50 3.16
N LEU A 110 -9.42 16.56 3.98
CA LEU A 110 -8.74 15.29 4.24
C LEU A 110 -9.53 14.13 3.68
N PHE A 111 -8.91 13.33 2.83
CA PHE A 111 -9.45 12.07 2.33
C PHE A 111 -8.65 10.91 2.90
N SER A 112 -9.33 9.96 3.56
CA SER A 112 -8.72 8.79 4.17
C SER A 112 -9.63 7.57 4.08
N GLY A 113 -9.07 6.39 4.28
CA GLY A 113 -9.77 5.10 4.20
C GLY A 113 -9.20 4.23 3.09
N HIS A 114 -9.74 3.02 2.91
CA HIS A 114 -9.39 2.08 1.83
C HIS A 114 -9.79 2.58 0.42
N ASN A 115 -9.96 3.89 0.32
CA ASN A 115 -10.27 4.61 -0.89
C ASN A 115 -9.10 4.66 -1.83
N PHE A 116 -9.51 4.82 -3.05
CA PHE A 116 -8.73 4.80 -4.24
C PHE A 116 -8.11 6.18 -4.49
N LEU A 117 -7.61 6.39 -5.71
CA LEU A 117 -6.97 7.63 -6.12
C LEU A 117 -7.96 8.62 -6.75
N GLU A 118 -9.25 8.24 -6.79
CA GLU A 118 -10.38 8.96 -7.38
C GLU A 118 -10.51 10.42 -6.94
N PRO A 119 -10.28 10.81 -5.67
CA PRO A 119 -10.29 12.23 -5.32
C PRO A 119 -9.35 13.08 -6.21
N LEU A 120 -8.20 12.52 -6.60
CA LEU A 120 -7.25 13.18 -7.52
C LEU A 120 -7.86 13.40 -8.92
N TYR A 121 -8.81 12.54 -9.33
CA TYR A 121 -9.53 12.63 -10.60
C TYR A 121 -10.73 13.58 -10.54
N LEU A 122 -11.39 13.63 -9.38
CA LEU A 122 -12.57 14.46 -9.18
C LEU A 122 -12.19 15.94 -9.06
N PHE A 123 -11.00 16.23 -8.53
CA PHE A 123 -10.49 17.57 -8.28
C PHE A 123 -9.10 17.79 -8.90
N PRO A 124 -8.98 17.78 -10.25
CA PRO A 124 -7.69 17.91 -10.97
C PRO A 124 -6.91 19.18 -10.67
N ARG A 125 -7.63 20.27 -10.35
CA ARG A 125 -7.06 21.61 -10.24
C ARG A 125 -6.60 21.91 -8.81
N ASP A 126 -6.90 21.04 -7.87
CA ASP A 126 -6.57 21.26 -6.48
C ASP A 126 -5.12 20.88 -6.23
N ARG A 127 -4.49 21.60 -5.31
CA ARG A 127 -3.16 21.23 -4.82
C ARG A 127 -3.31 20.04 -3.88
N TRP A 128 -2.72 18.91 -4.24
CA TRP A 128 -2.79 17.68 -3.45
C TRP A 128 -1.49 17.38 -2.72
N VAL A 129 -1.61 16.93 -1.48
CA VAL A 129 -0.56 16.26 -0.72
C VAL A 129 -0.98 14.81 -0.51
N THR A 130 -0.28 13.89 -1.17
CA THR A 130 -0.53 12.46 -1.04
C THR A 130 0.42 11.87 -0.02
N VAL A 131 -0.13 11.07 0.91
CA VAL A 131 0.63 10.42 1.98
C VAL A 131 0.48 8.91 1.84
N LEU A 132 1.60 8.20 1.70
CA LEU A 132 1.61 6.74 1.58
C LEU A 132 2.46 6.12 2.71
N PRO A 133 1.81 5.56 3.74
CA PRO A 133 2.48 4.70 4.70
C PRO A 133 2.66 3.29 4.11
N VAL A 134 3.89 2.75 4.18
CA VAL A 134 4.19 1.34 3.84
C VAL A 134 4.82 0.63 5.02
N ARG A 135 4.75 -0.70 5.05
CA ARG A 135 5.30 -1.51 6.14
C ARG A 135 6.33 -2.52 5.64
N GLU A 136 7.26 -2.87 6.51
CA GLU A 136 8.17 -3.98 6.28
C GLU A 136 7.34 -5.25 5.95
N PRO A 137 7.61 -5.96 4.84
CA PRO A 137 6.67 -6.97 4.35
C PRO A 137 6.41 -8.14 5.31
N MET A 138 7.40 -8.55 6.12
CA MET A 138 7.18 -9.62 7.11
C MET A 138 6.37 -9.11 8.30
N ALA A 139 6.63 -7.90 8.77
CA ALA A 139 5.84 -7.24 9.80
C ALA A 139 4.40 -7.00 9.32
N TRP A 140 4.21 -6.72 8.03
CA TRP A 140 2.90 -6.66 7.40
C TRP A 140 2.16 -7.99 7.51
N TRP A 141 2.76 -9.10 7.06
CA TRP A 141 2.13 -10.42 7.10
C TRP A 141 1.80 -10.88 8.52
N ARG A 142 2.71 -10.64 9.48
CA ARG A 142 2.43 -10.92 10.89
C ARG A 142 1.23 -10.13 11.40
N SER A 143 1.17 -8.84 11.08
CA SER A 143 0.05 -7.99 11.50
C SER A 143 -1.26 -8.38 10.83
N TYR A 144 -1.23 -8.72 9.54
CA TYR A 144 -2.38 -9.22 8.79
C TYR A 144 -2.90 -10.53 9.38
N TYR A 145 -2.03 -11.50 9.61
CA TYR A 145 -2.39 -12.80 10.18
C TYR A 145 -3.01 -12.66 11.58
N LYS A 146 -2.33 -11.96 12.51
CA LYS A 146 -2.84 -11.77 13.89
C LYS A 146 -4.24 -11.17 13.87
N TYR A 147 -4.43 -10.16 13.05
CA TYR A 147 -5.69 -9.45 12.93
C TYR A 147 -6.79 -10.29 12.29
N THR A 148 -6.50 -10.95 11.17
CA THR A 148 -7.48 -11.78 10.46
C THR A 148 -7.88 -12.97 11.33
N ARG A 149 -6.92 -13.62 12.00
CA ARG A 149 -7.21 -14.66 13.00
C ARG A 149 -8.14 -14.15 14.09
N GLN A 150 -7.82 -13.01 14.70
CA GLN A 150 -8.66 -12.42 15.75
C GLN A 150 -10.08 -12.16 15.25
N GLU A 151 -10.23 -11.62 14.04
CA GLU A 151 -11.52 -11.31 13.44
C GLU A 151 -12.34 -12.55 13.09
N VAL A 152 -11.70 -13.57 12.52
CA VAL A 152 -12.32 -14.87 12.23
C VAL A 152 -12.81 -15.52 13.52
N VAL A 153 -11.96 -15.60 14.55
CA VAL A 153 -12.31 -16.19 15.85
C VAL A 153 -13.45 -15.41 16.51
N ARG A 154 -13.38 -14.07 16.51
CA ARG A 154 -14.41 -13.19 17.08
C ARG A 154 -15.77 -13.39 16.41
N ARG A 155 -15.79 -13.65 15.10
CA ARG A 155 -17.01 -13.86 14.31
C ARG A 155 -17.47 -15.33 14.28
N GLY A 156 -16.72 -16.25 14.88
CA GLY A 156 -17.02 -17.69 14.83
C GLY A 156 -16.98 -18.28 13.42
N LEU A 157 -16.17 -17.70 12.52
CA LEU A 157 -16.05 -18.18 11.14
C LEU A 157 -15.12 -19.40 11.07
N GLN A 158 -15.49 -20.41 10.28
CA GLN A 158 -14.59 -21.51 9.94
C GLN A 158 -13.58 -21.02 8.89
N HIS A 159 -12.31 -20.89 9.29
CA HIS A 159 -11.24 -20.44 8.40
C HIS A 159 -9.88 -20.98 8.90
N PRO A 160 -8.95 -21.40 8.02
CA PRO A 160 -7.68 -22.02 8.43
C PRO A 160 -6.88 -21.23 9.47
N MET A 161 -6.84 -19.90 9.36
CA MET A 161 -6.15 -19.04 10.34
C MET A 161 -6.71 -19.11 11.78
N ALA A 162 -7.95 -19.57 12.00
CA ALA A 162 -8.46 -19.75 13.36
C ALA A 162 -7.76 -20.91 14.08
N GLU A 163 -7.40 -21.94 13.32
CA GLU A 163 -6.97 -23.24 13.82
C GLU A 163 -5.46 -23.46 13.69
N MET A 164 -4.84 -22.89 12.66
CA MET A 164 -3.41 -23.05 12.38
C MET A 164 -2.55 -22.02 13.11
N THR A 165 -1.27 -22.30 13.31
CA THR A 165 -0.22 -21.30 13.61
C THR A 165 0.11 -20.47 12.36
N PHE A 166 0.87 -19.37 12.52
CA PHE A 166 1.26 -18.56 11.35
C PHE A 166 2.12 -19.37 10.36
N GLY A 167 3.02 -20.22 10.87
CA GLY A 167 3.87 -21.08 10.04
C GLY A 167 3.06 -22.12 9.26
N GLU A 168 2.16 -22.85 9.93
CA GLU A 168 1.28 -23.83 9.28
C GLU A 168 0.38 -23.16 8.22
N TRP A 169 -0.15 -21.97 8.54
CA TRP A 169 -0.93 -21.21 7.57
C TRP A 169 -0.10 -20.81 6.36
N VAL A 170 1.13 -20.31 6.54
CA VAL A 170 2.04 -20.01 5.43
C VAL A 170 2.30 -21.24 4.56
N ASP A 171 2.52 -22.40 5.17
CA ASP A 171 2.76 -23.64 4.41
C ASP A 171 1.51 -24.10 3.64
N SER A 172 0.32 -23.81 4.13
CA SER A 172 -0.95 -24.16 3.49
C SER A 172 -1.38 -23.26 2.32
N VAL A 173 -0.80 -22.06 2.20
CA VAL A 173 -1.23 -21.04 1.23
C VAL A 173 -0.27 -21.00 0.04
N ASP A 174 -0.80 -20.80 -1.16
CA ASP A 174 0.01 -20.70 -2.37
C ASP A 174 0.86 -19.42 -2.44
N ASP A 175 1.99 -19.50 -3.15
CA ASP A 175 2.90 -18.35 -3.32
C ASP A 175 2.23 -17.13 -3.98
N GLU A 176 1.18 -17.35 -4.78
CA GLU A 176 0.42 -16.28 -5.42
C GLU A 176 -0.31 -15.42 -4.38
N ASP A 177 -0.96 -16.05 -3.41
CA ASP A 177 -1.71 -15.37 -2.35
C ASP A 177 -0.78 -14.70 -1.33
N LEU A 178 0.46 -15.21 -1.20
CA LEU A 178 1.50 -14.61 -0.37
C LEU A 178 2.26 -13.45 -1.07
N SER A 179 1.99 -13.20 -2.34
CA SER A 179 2.79 -12.33 -3.21
C SER A 179 2.44 -10.85 -3.06
N ASN A 180 3.36 -10.11 -2.43
CA ASN A 180 3.43 -8.64 -2.47
C ASN A 180 2.08 -7.94 -2.17
N PRO A 181 1.45 -8.23 -1.02
CA PRO A 181 0.09 -7.80 -0.73
C PRO A 181 -0.08 -6.28 -0.74
N GLN A 182 0.95 -5.51 -0.36
CA GLN A 182 0.87 -4.05 -0.36
C GLN A 182 0.83 -3.49 -1.78
N THR A 183 1.75 -3.96 -2.64
CA THR A 183 1.78 -3.57 -4.06
C THR A 183 0.54 -4.10 -4.79
N SER A 184 0.11 -5.32 -4.50
CA SER A 184 -1.12 -5.92 -5.02
C SER A 184 -2.34 -5.07 -4.67
N TRP A 185 -2.48 -4.68 -3.40
CA TRP A 185 -3.56 -3.81 -2.95
C TRP A 185 -3.54 -2.49 -3.71
N MET A 186 -2.37 -1.85 -3.81
CA MET A 186 -2.20 -0.58 -4.51
C MET A 186 -2.62 -0.69 -5.97
N PHE A 187 -2.14 -1.72 -6.69
CA PHE A 187 -2.40 -1.88 -8.11
C PHE A 187 -3.85 -2.27 -8.39
N ALA A 188 -4.45 -3.12 -7.55
CA ALA A 188 -5.87 -3.44 -7.64
C ALA A 188 -6.75 -2.19 -7.51
N ARG A 189 -6.30 -1.19 -6.75
CA ARG A 189 -7.02 0.07 -6.50
C ARG A 189 -6.62 1.21 -7.45
N MET A 190 -5.48 1.12 -8.12
CA MET A 190 -5.09 2.05 -9.20
C MET A 190 -5.76 1.77 -10.54
N ARG A 191 -6.66 0.79 -10.61
CA ARG A 191 -7.24 0.31 -11.86
C ARG A 191 -7.92 1.39 -12.72
N ILE A 192 -8.47 2.44 -12.11
CA ILE A 192 -9.11 3.55 -12.85
C ILE A 192 -8.05 4.48 -13.49
N MET A 193 -6.80 4.43 -13.01
CA MET A 193 -5.72 5.30 -13.45
C MET A 193 -4.97 4.80 -14.67
N PHE A 194 -5.02 3.50 -14.91
CA PHE A 194 -4.24 2.83 -15.93
C PHE A 194 -5.17 2.25 -16.99
N ASP A 195 -5.06 2.75 -18.22
CA ASP A 195 -5.56 2.02 -19.38
C ASP A 195 -4.66 0.81 -19.59
N GLY A 196 -5.03 -0.37 -19.11
CA GLY A 196 -4.33 -1.59 -19.52
C GLY A 196 -4.58 -2.85 -18.71
N GLY A 197 -4.25 -3.98 -19.34
CA GLY A 197 -4.53 -5.33 -18.89
C GLY A 197 -3.69 -5.89 -17.72
N LEU A 198 -3.12 -5.06 -16.84
CA LEU A 198 -2.57 -5.55 -15.56
C LEU A 198 -3.67 -6.13 -14.67
N THR A 199 -4.88 -5.59 -14.77
CA THR A 199 -6.05 -6.04 -14.01
C THR A 199 -7.29 -6.01 -14.90
N PRO A 200 -7.55 -7.08 -15.69
CA PRO A 200 -8.82 -7.23 -16.39
C PRO A 200 -9.99 -7.06 -15.41
N THR A 201 -11.09 -6.50 -15.92
CA THR A 201 -12.30 -6.21 -15.16
C THR A 201 -12.76 -7.43 -14.33
N GLY A 202 -12.66 -7.36 -13.00
CA GLY A 202 -13.28 -8.33 -12.08
C GLY A 202 -12.38 -9.33 -11.35
N ARG A 203 -11.04 -9.24 -11.42
CA ARG A 203 -10.14 -10.15 -10.66
C ARG A 203 -9.06 -9.42 -9.86
N ILE A 204 -9.40 -8.97 -8.65
CA ILE A 204 -8.40 -8.52 -7.66
C ILE A 204 -7.41 -9.66 -7.36
N ALA A 205 -7.91 -10.90 -7.33
CA ALA A 205 -7.15 -12.12 -7.08
C ALA A 205 -5.97 -12.34 -8.06
N SER A 206 -6.06 -11.91 -9.33
CA SER A 206 -4.98 -12.15 -10.31
C SER A 206 -3.83 -11.13 -10.28
N THR A 207 -3.88 -10.16 -9.35
CA THR A 207 -2.81 -9.16 -9.26
C THR A 207 -1.51 -9.83 -8.79
N GLY A 208 -1.59 -10.79 -7.85
CA GLY A 208 -0.44 -11.55 -7.34
C GLY A 208 0.34 -12.28 -8.44
N ALA A 209 -0.35 -13.00 -9.33
CA ALA A 209 0.26 -13.64 -10.50
C ALA A 209 0.97 -12.62 -11.40
N SER A 210 0.34 -11.49 -11.69
CA SER A 210 0.93 -10.45 -12.55
C SER A 210 2.23 -9.87 -11.95
N LEU A 211 2.28 -9.69 -10.62
CA LEU A 211 3.48 -9.26 -9.90
C LEU A 211 4.61 -10.30 -9.96
N LYS A 212 4.26 -11.60 -9.94
CA LYS A 212 5.22 -12.70 -10.05
C LYS A 212 5.80 -12.82 -11.46
N ASP A 213 4.94 -12.70 -12.47
CA ASP A 213 5.29 -12.97 -13.87
C ASP A 213 5.82 -11.75 -14.61
N ARG A 214 5.61 -10.53 -14.12
CA ARG A 214 6.06 -9.32 -14.82
C ARG A 214 6.72 -8.31 -13.89
N PRO A 215 7.72 -8.73 -13.09
CA PRO A 215 8.28 -7.89 -12.04
C PRO A 215 8.93 -6.62 -12.58
N ARG A 216 9.54 -6.64 -13.78
CA ARG A 216 10.13 -5.44 -14.39
C ARG A 216 9.08 -4.37 -14.69
N ASP A 217 8.04 -4.75 -15.43
CA ASP A 217 6.97 -3.84 -15.85
C ASP A 217 6.24 -3.26 -14.62
N VAL A 218 6.03 -4.10 -13.61
CA VAL A 218 5.47 -3.70 -12.32
C VAL A 218 6.34 -2.68 -11.62
N LEU A 219 7.66 -2.89 -11.56
CA LEU A 219 8.58 -1.92 -10.96
C LEU A 219 8.58 -0.59 -11.73
N ASP A 220 8.40 -0.60 -13.06
CA ASP A 220 8.33 0.64 -13.85
C ASP A 220 7.05 1.43 -13.56
N VAL A 221 5.91 0.73 -13.41
CA VAL A 221 4.65 1.36 -12.98
C VAL A 221 4.75 1.87 -11.54
N LEU A 222 5.29 1.04 -10.63
CA LEU A 222 5.43 1.36 -9.23
C LEU A 222 6.31 2.60 -9.04
N ASP A 223 7.47 2.67 -9.70
CA ASP A 223 8.34 3.84 -9.61
C ASP A 223 7.64 5.11 -10.06
N ARG A 224 6.94 5.08 -11.21
CA ARG A 224 6.19 6.24 -11.71
C ARG A 224 5.09 6.67 -10.74
N PHE A 225 4.46 5.74 -10.04
CA PHE A 225 3.50 6.05 -9.00
C PHE A 225 4.17 6.68 -7.78
N LEU A 226 5.25 6.08 -7.26
CA LEU A 226 5.96 6.57 -6.08
C LEU A 226 6.58 7.95 -6.31
N ASP A 227 7.05 8.26 -7.52
CA ASP A 227 7.56 9.58 -7.89
C ASP A 227 6.47 10.68 -7.87
N ARG A 228 5.18 10.30 -7.76
CA ARG A 228 4.03 11.21 -7.61
C ARG A 228 3.50 11.28 -6.17
N VAL A 229 3.96 10.41 -5.28
CA VAL A 229 3.59 10.46 -3.86
C VAL A 229 4.34 11.62 -3.21
N THR A 230 3.62 12.53 -2.55
CA THR A 230 4.22 13.72 -1.92
C THR A 230 5.01 13.35 -0.66
N VAL A 231 4.42 12.53 0.20
CA VAL A 231 5.02 12.07 1.45
C VAL A 231 4.95 10.55 1.50
N LEU A 232 6.11 9.92 1.39
CA LEU A 232 6.26 8.48 1.42
C LEU A 232 7.10 8.10 2.64
N GLY A 233 6.63 7.15 3.43
CA GLY A 233 7.37 6.70 4.62
C GLY A 233 6.93 5.34 5.14
N THR A 234 7.60 4.91 6.20
CA THR A 234 7.47 3.55 6.74
C THR A 234 6.75 3.55 8.07
N THR A 235 5.96 2.50 8.35
CA THR A 235 5.30 2.30 9.64
C THR A 235 6.30 2.23 10.80
N ASP A 236 7.53 1.76 10.56
CA ASP A 236 8.58 1.68 11.58
C ASP A 236 9.07 3.06 12.05
N ASP A 237 8.77 4.12 11.28
CA ASP A 237 9.08 5.51 11.62
C ASP A 237 7.85 6.40 11.33
N LEU A 238 6.72 6.00 11.93
CA LEU A 238 5.43 6.66 11.74
C LEU A 238 5.47 8.13 12.21
N GLN A 239 6.29 8.43 13.23
CA GLN A 239 6.47 9.79 13.72
C GLN A 239 7.17 10.66 12.68
N ALA A 240 8.24 10.20 12.03
CA ALA A 240 8.84 10.97 10.94
C ALA A 240 7.88 11.17 9.78
N LEU A 241 7.07 10.15 9.43
CA LEU A 241 6.04 10.29 8.41
C LEU A 241 5.02 11.39 8.75
N TYR A 242 4.55 11.46 10.00
CA TYR A 242 3.69 12.52 10.48
C TYR A 242 4.37 13.90 10.41
N LEU A 243 5.57 14.04 10.97
CA LEU A 243 6.30 15.31 10.99
C LEU A 243 6.62 15.83 9.58
N ASN A 244 6.96 14.92 8.66
CA ASN A 244 7.19 15.25 7.27
C ASN A 244 5.89 15.66 6.56
N THR A 245 4.76 15.07 6.94
CA THR A 245 3.44 15.50 6.48
C THR A 245 3.12 16.91 6.95
N CYS A 246 3.28 17.21 8.25
CA CYS A 246 3.10 18.55 8.80
C CYS A 246 3.99 19.58 8.08
N HIS A 247 5.26 19.25 7.88
CA HIS A 247 6.20 20.13 7.17
C HIS A 247 5.75 20.46 5.73
N VAL A 248 5.29 19.46 4.97
CA VAL A 248 4.79 19.66 3.60
C VAL A 248 3.48 20.45 3.57
N MET A 249 2.63 20.28 4.59
CA MET A 249 1.38 21.03 4.73
C MET A 249 1.57 22.44 5.30
N GLY A 250 2.75 22.75 5.87
CA GLY A 250 2.98 23.99 6.61
C GLY A 250 2.29 24.02 7.97
N TRP A 251 2.01 22.86 8.56
CA TRP A 251 1.39 22.74 9.88
C TRP A 251 2.44 22.68 10.99
N GLU A 252 2.11 23.25 12.14
CA GLU A 252 2.87 23.08 13.38
C GLU A 252 2.53 21.71 13.98
N PRO A 253 3.51 20.81 14.25
CA PRO A 253 3.21 19.50 14.82
C PRO A 253 2.50 19.56 16.18
N LEU A 254 1.37 18.87 16.30
CA LEU A 254 0.61 18.75 17.56
C LEU A 254 1.00 17.50 18.38
N HIS A 255 1.81 16.61 17.80
CA HIS A 255 2.26 15.38 18.44
C HIS A 255 3.78 15.24 18.34
N THR A 256 4.41 15.03 19.50
CA THR A 256 5.85 14.76 19.62
C THR A 256 6.17 13.28 19.53
N GLU A 257 5.18 12.42 19.73
CA GLU A 257 5.31 10.97 19.75
C GLU A 257 4.23 10.31 18.87
N SER A 258 4.58 9.15 18.31
CA SER A 258 3.64 8.39 17.49
C SER A 258 2.50 7.85 18.34
N ARG A 259 1.25 8.17 17.98
CA ARG A 259 0.09 7.50 18.56
C ARG A 259 0.03 6.05 18.09
N ARG A 260 -0.15 5.09 19.00
CA ARG A 260 -0.33 3.67 18.68
C ARG A 260 -1.77 3.24 18.95
N ASP A 261 -2.70 3.69 18.12
CA ASP A 261 -4.13 3.45 18.36
C ASP A 261 -4.64 2.02 18.06
N ASN A 262 -3.77 0.99 17.97
CA ASN A 262 -4.19 -0.41 17.73
C ASN A 262 -3.10 -1.41 18.13
N PRO A 263 -2.74 -1.50 19.41
CA PRO A 263 -1.85 -2.53 19.91
C PRO A 263 -2.49 -3.90 19.66
N THR A 264 -1.72 -4.83 19.08
CA THR A 264 -2.28 -6.14 18.73
C THR A 264 -2.32 -7.02 19.98
N ARG A 265 -3.47 -7.05 20.67
CA ARG A 265 -3.67 -7.78 21.95
C ARG A 265 -3.39 -9.28 21.89
N THR A 266 -3.53 -9.90 20.72
CA THR A 266 -3.44 -11.36 20.61
C THR A 266 -1.98 -11.82 20.53
N LYS A 267 -1.58 -12.65 21.50
CA LYS A 267 -0.33 -13.44 21.49
C LYS A 267 -0.43 -14.63 20.52
N ALA A 268 -0.83 -14.41 19.27
CA ALA A 268 -0.78 -15.48 18.28
C ALA A 268 0.68 -15.81 17.98
N ASP A 269 1.01 -17.10 17.93
CA ASP A 269 2.34 -17.53 17.53
C ASP A 269 2.59 -17.12 16.08
N THR A 270 3.59 -16.27 15.90
CA THR A 270 4.04 -15.74 14.60
C THR A 270 5.48 -16.14 14.29
N THR A 271 5.95 -17.19 14.98
CA THR A 271 7.23 -17.83 14.72
C THR A 271 7.19 -18.51 13.36
N LEU A 272 8.30 -18.42 12.63
CA LEU A 272 8.48 -19.04 11.32
C LEU A 272 9.81 -19.77 11.30
N THR A 273 9.88 -20.90 10.62
CA THR A 273 11.12 -21.60 10.30
C THR A 273 11.99 -20.76 9.35
N ALA A 274 13.25 -21.14 9.17
CA ALA A 274 14.14 -20.45 8.23
C ALA A 274 13.61 -20.54 6.79
N GLU A 275 13.07 -21.69 6.41
CA GLU A 275 12.50 -21.97 5.08
C GLU A 275 11.25 -21.13 4.83
N GLN A 276 10.28 -21.13 5.77
CA GLN A 276 9.07 -20.30 5.67
C GLN A 276 9.41 -18.80 5.54
N ARG A 277 10.39 -18.31 6.31
CA ARG A 277 10.88 -16.92 6.18
C ARG A 277 11.48 -16.64 4.81
N GLN A 278 12.25 -17.58 4.28
CA GLN A 278 12.86 -17.42 2.96
C GLN A 278 11.80 -17.41 1.86
N ARG A 279 10.82 -18.31 1.93
CA ARG A 279 9.67 -18.38 1.03
C ARG A 279 8.89 -17.06 1.03
N LEU A 280 8.49 -16.57 2.20
CA LEU A 280 7.80 -15.27 2.30
C LEU A 280 8.63 -14.11 1.76
N ARG A 281 9.95 -14.06 2.04
CA ARG A 281 10.82 -13.00 1.49
C ARG A 281 10.87 -13.03 -0.03
N GLN A 282 10.91 -14.21 -0.63
CA GLN A 282 10.91 -14.39 -2.07
C GLN A 282 9.57 -13.96 -2.69
N ALA A 283 8.46 -14.37 -2.08
CA ALA A 283 7.12 -13.95 -2.51
C ALA A 283 6.93 -12.43 -2.41
N ASN A 284 7.59 -11.77 -1.46
CA ASN A 284 7.41 -10.34 -1.14
C ASN A 284 8.56 -9.43 -1.61
N ARG A 285 9.26 -9.81 -2.69
CA ARG A 285 10.42 -9.05 -3.20
C ARG A 285 10.07 -7.65 -3.74
N ILE A 286 8.86 -7.45 -4.28
CA ILE A 286 8.41 -6.15 -4.80
C ILE A 286 7.97 -5.26 -3.63
N ASP A 287 7.28 -5.82 -2.65
CA ASP A 287 6.96 -5.10 -1.42
C ASP A 287 8.23 -4.71 -0.64
N ARG A 288 9.28 -5.55 -0.70
CA ARG A 288 10.61 -5.17 -0.16
C ARG A 288 11.16 -3.94 -0.87
N TYR A 289 11.10 -3.90 -2.20
CA TYR A 289 11.51 -2.75 -2.99
C TYR A 289 10.72 -1.50 -2.65
N LEU A 290 9.38 -1.61 -2.57
CA LEU A 290 8.48 -0.55 -2.13
C LEU A 290 8.90 0.01 -0.77
N TYR A 291 9.14 -0.87 0.21
CA TYR A 291 9.57 -0.49 1.55
C TYR A 291 10.93 0.23 1.55
N GLU A 292 11.93 -0.30 0.83
CA GLU A 292 13.26 0.31 0.74
C GLU A 292 13.21 1.70 0.07
N ARG A 293 12.39 1.86 -0.97
CA ARG A 293 12.12 3.17 -1.62
C ARG A 293 11.45 4.15 -0.66
N ALA A 294 10.52 3.67 0.17
CA ALA A 294 9.83 4.52 1.13
C ALA A 294 10.74 4.98 2.27
N ALA A 295 11.58 4.09 2.79
CA ALA A 295 12.58 4.45 3.79
C ALA A 295 13.56 5.51 3.25
N GLU A 296 14.05 5.33 2.02
CA GLU A 296 14.92 6.30 1.34
C GLU A 296 14.24 7.67 1.16
N ALA A 297 12.99 7.69 0.69
CA ALA A 297 12.22 8.92 0.52
C ALA A 297 11.96 9.64 1.85
N SER A 298 11.58 8.90 2.89
CA SER A 298 11.36 9.44 4.23
C SER A 298 12.64 10.06 4.80
N ALA A 299 13.78 9.37 4.69
CA ALA A 299 15.06 9.87 5.16
C ALA A 299 15.47 11.19 4.47
N ARG A 300 15.26 11.29 3.14
CA ARG A 300 15.48 12.54 2.38
C ARG A 300 14.63 13.68 2.90
N LEU A 301 13.32 13.44 3.08
CA LEU A 301 12.40 14.49 3.49
C LEU A 301 12.66 14.93 4.94
N THR A 302 12.96 13.98 5.83
CA THR A 302 13.39 14.26 7.21
C THR A 302 14.63 15.13 7.23
N ALA A 303 15.64 14.82 6.43
CA ALA A 303 16.86 15.62 6.39
C ALA A 303 16.64 17.02 5.81
N ALA A 304 15.81 17.16 4.77
CA ALA A 304 15.44 18.47 4.24
C ALA A 304 14.73 19.32 5.31
N ARG A 305 13.78 18.73 6.03
CA ARG A 305 13.08 19.36 7.16
C ARG A 305 14.03 19.79 8.27
N LEU A 306 14.94 18.92 8.70
CA LEU A 306 15.93 19.23 9.75
C LEU A 306 16.93 20.31 9.32
N ALA A 307 17.20 20.43 8.02
CA ALA A 307 18.02 21.50 7.46
C ALA A 307 17.26 22.84 7.32
N GLY A 308 16.00 22.92 7.74
CA GLY A 308 15.16 24.11 7.60
C GLY A 308 14.86 24.48 6.15
N ARG A 309 15.07 23.55 5.20
CA ARG A 309 14.72 23.79 3.80
C ARG A 309 13.20 23.80 3.71
N PRO A 310 12.59 24.75 2.97
CA PRO A 310 11.17 24.62 2.67
C PRO A 310 10.97 23.26 1.99
N ALA A 311 9.80 22.65 2.20
CA ALA A 311 9.34 21.56 1.36
C ALA A 311 9.12 22.14 -0.05
N GLY A 312 10.21 22.37 -0.80
CA GLY A 312 10.23 23.14 -2.04
C GLY A 312 9.06 22.69 -2.90
N GLY A 313 8.18 23.63 -3.24
CA GLY A 313 6.77 23.37 -3.53
C GLY A 313 6.55 22.23 -4.52
N ALA A 314 6.42 21.00 -4.01
CA ALA A 314 6.13 19.74 -4.72
C ALA A 314 6.58 19.70 -6.19
N GLY A 315 7.75 20.24 -6.51
CA GLY A 315 8.39 20.10 -7.80
C GLY A 315 8.78 18.64 -7.90
N ARG A 316 8.25 17.95 -8.91
CA ARG A 316 8.37 16.51 -9.17
C ARG A 316 9.70 15.93 -8.65
N VAL A 317 9.63 14.78 -7.97
CA VAL A 317 10.75 14.01 -7.38
C VAL A 317 11.77 13.48 -8.42
N GLY A 318 11.84 14.07 -9.62
CA GLY A 318 12.72 13.66 -10.73
C GLY A 318 14.04 14.44 -10.84
N GLU A 319 14.20 15.56 -10.14
CA GLU A 319 15.42 16.39 -10.19
C GLU A 319 15.97 16.61 -8.77
N ALA A 320 16.66 15.61 -8.21
CA ALA A 320 17.38 15.78 -6.96
C ALA A 320 18.85 15.44 -7.14
N GLU A 321 19.70 16.45 -6.94
CA GLU A 321 21.13 16.29 -6.69
C GLU A 321 21.38 15.35 -5.50
N HIS A 322 22.52 14.65 -5.55
CA HIS A 322 22.90 13.61 -4.60
C HIS A 322 23.18 14.23 -3.22
N VAL A 323 22.23 14.11 -2.28
CA VAL A 323 22.40 14.56 -0.89
C VAL A 323 22.81 13.39 0.00
N ASP A 324 23.90 13.57 0.76
CA ASP A 324 24.45 12.62 1.74
C ASP A 324 23.70 12.73 3.08
N LEU A 325 23.12 11.62 3.56
CA LEU A 325 22.14 11.61 4.66
C LEU A 325 22.53 10.65 5.80
N ARG A 326 22.41 11.13 7.05
CA ARG A 326 22.73 10.42 8.31
C ARG A 326 21.47 10.22 9.18
N ALA A 327 21.52 9.19 10.05
CA ALA A 327 20.62 8.77 11.17
C ALA A 327 19.84 7.47 10.87
N GLY A 328 19.40 6.59 11.79
CA GLY A 328 19.48 6.40 13.25
C GLY A 328 18.67 5.11 13.56
N THR A 329 19.09 4.25 14.51
CA THR A 329 18.46 2.92 14.78
C THR A 329 17.42 2.98 15.90
N ALA A 330 16.23 2.39 15.69
CA ALA A 330 15.14 2.31 16.68
C ALA A 330 15.01 0.90 17.31
N PRO A 331 14.65 0.80 18.61
CA PRO A 331 14.44 -0.47 19.32
C PRO A 331 12.97 -0.96 19.28
N LEU A 332 12.79 -2.27 19.50
CA LEU A 332 11.53 -3.00 19.65
C LEU A 332 11.05 -2.90 21.12
N ILE A 333 9.80 -2.45 21.37
CA ILE A 333 9.18 -2.45 22.71
C ILE A 333 7.67 -2.79 22.61
N ASP A 334 7.24 -3.63 23.56
CA ASP A 334 5.94 -4.29 23.77
C ASP A 334 4.74 -3.35 24.02
N GLU A 335 3.51 -3.87 23.81
CA GLU A 335 2.26 -3.15 23.56
C GLU A 335 1.10 -3.49 24.52
N GLU A 336 0.25 -2.52 24.88
CA GLU A 336 -1.08 -2.68 25.52
C GLU A 336 -2.17 -1.75 24.95
N ASP A 337 -3.33 -2.36 24.64
CA ASP A 337 -4.77 -1.96 24.59
C ASP A 337 -5.41 -0.73 23.85
N ASP A 338 -6.15 -0.99 22.73
CA ASP A 338 -7.59 -0.68 22.40
C ASP A 338 -7.97 -0.85 20.88
N ALA A 339 -9.26 -1.03 20.58
CA ALA A 339 -9.81 -1.82 19.44
C ALA A 339 -10.19 -1.09 18.12
N ALA A 340 -10.05 -1.79 16.96
CA ALA A 340 -10.53 -1.35 15.64
C ALA A 340 -11.30 -2.44 14.84
N GLU A 341 -12.29 -1.98 14.06
CA GLU A 341 -13.16 -2.79 13.19
C GLU A 341 -12.47 -3.41 11.96
N ALA A 342 -12.97 -4.59 11.56
CA ALA A 342 -12.53 -5.44 10.45
C ALA A 342 -12.75 -4.87 9.04
N PRO A 343 -11.83 -5.01 8.07
CA PRO A 343 -12.19 -5.16 6.67
C PRO A 343 -12.91 -6.49 6.47
N ASP A 344 -13.76 -6.51 5.45
CA ASP A 344 -14.47 -7.70 4.99
C ASP A 344 -13.45 -8.80 4.63
N ALA A 345 -13.37 -9.85 5.46
CA ALA A 345 -12.41 -10.95 5.33
C ALA A 345 -12.69 -11.87 4.13
N THR A 346 -13.75 -11.59 3.38
CA THR A 346 -14.23 -12.41 2.26
C THR A 346 -13.51 -12.14 0.94
N GLY A 347 -12.69 -11.08 0.84
CA GLY A 347 -12.08 -10.65 -0.43
C GLY A 347 -10.63 -11.07 -0.70
N ALA A 348 -9.91 -11.63 0.29
CA ALA A 348 -8.46 -11.86 0.19
C ALA A 348 -8.02 -13.33 0.18
N ALA A 349 -8.95 -14.28 0.33
CA ALA A 349 -8.70 -15.69 0.10
C ALA A 349 -9.87 -16.24 -0.72
N GLY A 350 -9.64 -16.40 -2.02
CA GLY A 350 -10.53 -17.20 -2.85
C GLY A 350 -10.36 -18.66 -2.46
N VAL A 351 -10.94 -19.07 -1.33
CA VAL A 351 -11.14 -20.48 -1.03
C VAL A 351 -12.18 -20.97 -2.04
N THR A 352 -11.70 -21.60 -3.12
CA THR A 352 -12.57 -22.34 -4.02
C THR A 352 -13.14 -23.52 -3.25
N ASP A 353 -14.45 -23.50 -3.01
CA ASP A 353 -15.20 -24.67 -2.61
C ASP A 353 -15.00 -25.75 -3.68
N ALA A 354 -14.23 -26.79 -3.35
CA ALA A 354 -14.05 -27.98 -4.17
C ALA A 354 -14.95 -29.08 -3.63
N THR A 355 -16.24 -29.01 -3.95
CA THR A 355 -17.19 -30.10 -3.74
C THR A 355 -18.20 -30.14 -4.88
N ASP A 356 -17.97 -31.01 -5.86
CA ASP A 356 -19.08 -31.83 -6.37
C ASP A 356 -18.55 -33.10 -7.05
N GLY A 357 -18.64 -34.21 -6.30
CA GLY A 357 -18.48 -35.56 -6.82
C GLY A 357 -19.84 -36.05 -7.33
N SER A 358 -20.10 -35.92 -8.62
CA SER A 358 -21.29 -36.53 -9.24
C SER A 358 -21.09 -38.04 -9.35
N SER A 359 -21.66 -38.79 -8.43
CA SER A 359 -21.94 -40.21 -8.62
C SER A 359 -23.11 -40.36 -9.60
N THR A 360 -22.85 -40.84 -10.81
CA THR A 360 -23.90 -41.29 -11.72
C THR A 360 -24.35 -42.69 -11.30
N SER A 361 -25.52 -42.80 -10.69
CA SER A 361 -26.25 -44.07 -10.60
C SER A 361 -26.79 -44.43 -11.98
N ARG A 362 -26.43 -45.63 -12.43
CA ARG A 362 -27.04 -46.32 -13.57
C ARG A 362 -28.43 -46.80 -13.14
N GLY A 363 -29.45 -46.42 -13.89
CA GLY A 363 -30.73 -47.13 -13.90
C GLY A 363 -30.66 -48.30 -14.88
N ALA A 364 -31.07 -49.47 -14.40
CA ALA A 364 -31.78 -50.49 -15.16
C ALA A 364 -33.11 -50.72 -14.43
#